data_AF-A0A961NI28-F1
#
_entry.id   AF-A0A961NI28-F1
#
_cell.length_a   1.000
_cell.length_b   1.000
_cell.length_c   1.000
_cell.angle_alpha   90.00
_cell.angle_beta   90.00
_cell.angle_gamma   90.00
#
_symmetry.space_group_name_H-M   'P 1'
#
loop_
_entity.id
_entity.type
_entity.pdbx_description
1 polymer ?
#
loop_
_entity_poly.entity_id
_entity_poly.type
_entity_poly.pdbx_seq_one_letter_code
_entity_poly.pdbx_strand_id
1 'polypeptide(L)'
;MRRRIAAGMVLCLYLFGLPGVSVQRRLNAQNESTSTILRPVLGDYYYFKKEYNLARIEYERQMLQQRRRQEDASDASARLGLTLMRQDRFQESLWYLSNEDVFAHLYLRMYAAMRSGMIHRALVDQGSILSVRSPFSTEQKDQARLLGGALYLERADYEGAREYFTLLQRESESPEIQKKSGQVLTELEAFEELDRKSAILAGVFSAVLPGSGQIYSEHYADGTVAFFFNTMFLGSAAIMYDLERRADSGHAASAVFGIFGLMFYLSNIGGAYKSAERYNHYQERKFHQEIRDIFFNLDYVERTSGITFTETF
;
A
#
# COMPACT_ATOMS: atom_id res chain seq x y z
N MET A 1 -87.53 6.25 66.31
CA MET A 1 -87.19 7.64 66.67
C MET A 1 -85.70 7.85 66.37
N ARG A 2 -85.32 8.83 65.52
CA ARG A 2 -83.94 9.21 65.06
C ARG A 2 -83.26 8.19 64.12
N ARG A 3 -82.46 8.52 63.08
CA ARG A 3 -82.08 9.71 62.28
C ARG A 3 -81.30 9.18 61.04
N ARG A 4 -81.62 9.68 59.84
CA ARG A 4 -80.79 10.13 58.67
C ARG A 4 -79.29 9.70 58.60
N ILE A 5 -78.62 9.44 57.46
CA ILE A 5 -78.26 10.35 56.34
C ILE A 5 -77.69 9.47 55.19
N ALA A 6 -78.33 9.42 54.02
CA ALA A 6 -77.98 10.08 52.73
C ALA A 6 -76.82 9.43 51.93
N ALA A 7 -77.23 8.78 50.85
CA ALA A 7 -76.45 8.57 49.63
C ALA A 7 -76.51 9.82 48.75
N GLY A 8 -75.42 10.14 48.07
CA GLY A 8 -75.42 11.05 46.92
C GLY A 8 -74.21 11.98 46.82
N MET A 9 -73.60 11.94 45.63
CA MET A 9 -72.94 13.06 44.92
C MET A 9 -71.40 13.05 44.78
N VAL A 10 -70.99 12.55 43.61
CA VAL A 10 -70.06 13.15 42.62
C VAL A 10 -68.73 13.74 43.12
N LEU A 11 -67.62 13.14 42.67
CA LEU A 11 -66.48 13.91 42.16
C LEU A 11 -65.79 13.15 41.01
N CYS A 12 -65.84 13.76 39.82
CA CYS A 12 -65.13 13.40 38.59
C CYS A 12 -63.64 13.13 38.84
N LEU A 13 -63.02 12.24 38.07
CA LEU A 13 -61.64 12.37 37.55
C LEU A 13 -61.39 11.33 36.43
N TYR A 14 -61.14 11.86 35.22
CA TYR A 14 -60.42 11.30 34.07
C TYR A 14 -60.97 10.08 33.31
N LEU A 15 -61.92 10.36 32.40
CA LEU A 15 -62.08 9.65 31.14
C LEU A 15 -61.33 10.40 30.03
N PHE A 16 -60.07 10.05 29.77
CA PHE A 16 -59.42 10.28 28.47
C PHE A 16 -58.41 9.15 28.25
N GLY A 17 -58.76 8.20 27.38
CA GLY A 17 -57.81 7.23 26.86
C GLY A 17 -56.70 7.98 26.12
N LEU A 18 -55.49 7.98 26.69
CA LEU A 18 -54.34 8.68 26.13
C LEU A 18 -54.00 8.11 24.73
N PRO A 19 -54.10 8.91 23.65
CA PRO A 19 -53.58 8.53 22.33
C PRO A 19 -52.05 8.42 22.33
N GLY A 20 -51.39 8.83 23.42
CA GLY A 20 -49.94 8.96 23.52
C GLY A 20 -49.18 7.65 23.36
N VAL A 21 -49.69 6.50 23.81
CA VAL A 21 -48.91 5.25 23.76
C VAL A 21 -48.83 4.68 22.34
N SER A 22 -49.89 4.81 21.54
CA SER A 22 -49.89 4.34 20.14
C SER A 22 -49.15 5.29 19.21
N VAL A 23 -49.24 6.61 19.44
CA VAL A 23 -48.47 7.62 18.70
C VAL A 23 -46.98 7.54 19.05
N GLN A 24 -46.61 7.39 20.32
CA GLN A 24 -45.21 7.24 20.73
C GLN A 24 -44.60 5.94 20.20
N ARG A 25 -45.35 4.84 20.17
CA ARG A 25 -44.88 3.59 19.54
C ARG A 25 -44.69 3.74 18.03
N ARG A 26 -45.59 4.44 17.33
CA ARG A 26 -45.44 4.71 15.89
C ARG A 26 -44.27 5.64 15.62
N LEU A 27 -44.10 6.71 16.40
CA LEU A 27 -42.95 7.62 16.30
C LEU A 27 -41.62 6.92 16.63
N ASN A 28 -41.60 6.04 17.63
CA ASN A 28 -40.40 5.25 17.95
C ASN A 28 -40.11 4.22 16.86
N ALA A 29 -41.11 3.51 16.33
CA ALA A 29 -40.91 2.58 15.23
C ALA A 29 -40.51 3.29 13.92
N GLN A 30 -41.01 4.51 13.70
CA GLN A 30 -40.67 5.35 12.54
C GLN A 30 -39.28 5.96 12.71
N ASN A 31 -38.86 6.37 13.91
CA ASN A 31 -37.48 6.78 14.20
C ASN A 31 -36.50 5.62 14.20
N GLU A 32 -36.90 4.42 14.64
CA GLU A 32 -36.09 3.21 14.57
C GLU A 32 -35.88 2.79 13.11
N SER A 33 -36.93 2.79 12.28
CA SER A 33 -36.81 2.49 10.85
C SER A 33 -36.01 3.57 10.10
N THR A 34 -36.30 4.86 10.32
CA THR A 34 -35.56 5.96 9.67
C THR A 34 -34.09 6.00 10.13
N SER A 35 -33.82 5.77 11.42
CA SER A 35 -32.44 5.68 11.92
C SER A 35 -31.74 4.37 11.52
N THR A 36 -32.45 3.30 11.21
CA THR A 36 -31.85 2.06 10.70
C THR A 36 -31.48 2.21 9.22
N ILE A 37 -32.28 2.94 8.44
CA ILE A 37 -32.02 3.22 7.03
C ILE A 37 -30.90 4.28 6.85
N LEU A 38 -30.78 5.29 7.73
CA LEU A 38 -29.73 6.31 7.63
C LEU A 38 -28.30 5.84 8.02
N ARG A 39 -28.15 4.67 8.66
CA ARG A 39 -26.89 4.29 9.34
C ARG A 39 -25.80 3.65 8.47
N PRO A 40 -26.08 2.76 7.49
CA PRO A 40 -25.07 2.30 6.55
C PRO A 40 -24.62 3.42 5.59
N VAL A 41 -25.48 4.42 5.38
CA VAL A 41 -25.29 5.52 4.43
C VAL A 41 -24.15 6.45 4.88
N LEU A 42 -24.03 6.77 6.18
CA LEU A 42 -23.09 7.82 6.61
C LEU A 42 -21.62 7.45 6.45
N GLY A 43 -21.26 6.18 6.71
CA GLY A 43 -19.89 5.70 6.50
C GLY A 43 -19.49 5.77 5.02
N ASP A 44 -20.40 5.31 4.15
CA ASP A 44 -20.23 5.35 2.69
C ASP A 44 -20.13 6.80 2.20
N TYR A 45 -20.94 7.73 2.73
CA TYR A 45 -20.88 9.16 2.43
C TYR A 45 -19.48 9.75 2.68
N TYR A 46 -18.95 9.53 3.89
CA TYR A 46 -17.63 10.02 4.26
C TYR A 46 -16.52 9.35 3.45
N TYR A 47 -16.69 8.06 3.11
CA TYR A 47 -15.74 7.34 2.25
C TYR A 47 -15.60 8.01 0.88
N PHE A 48 -16.73 8.30 0.22
CA PHE A 48 -16.73 8.97 -1.08
C PHE A 48 -16.27 10.44 -1.03
N LYS A 49 -16.50 11.12 0.11
CA LYS A 49 -15.91 12.44 0.38
C LYS A 49 -14.40 12.40 0.67
N LYS A 50 -13.80 11.21 0.73
CA LYS A 50 -12.39 10.97 1.12
C LYS A 50 -12.09 11.40 2.55
N GLU A 51 -13.11 11.53 3.39
CA GLU A 51 -13.00 11.80 4.82
C GLU A 51 -12.79 10.48 5.58
N TYR A 52 -11.70 9.77 5.25
CA TYR A 52 -11.47 8.38 5.70
C TYR A 52 -11.44 8.21 7.22
N ASN A 53 -11.06 9.25 7.97
CA ASN A 53 -11.13 9.20 9.44
C ASN A 53 -12.57 9.08 9.96
N LEU A 54 -13.50 9.80 9.35
CA LEU A 54 -14.91 9.77 9.72
C LEU A 54 -15.57 8.48 9.20
N ALA A 55 -15.26 8.08 7.97
CA ALA A 55 -15.71 6.79 7.42
C ALA A 55 -15.29 5.62 8.32
N ARG A 56 -14.03 5.60 8.78
CA ARG A 56 -13.50 4.58 9.71
C ARG A 56 -14.34 4.49 10.99
N ILE A 57 -14.58 5.63 11.65
CA ILE A 57 -15.36 5.69 12.90
C ILE A 57 -16.78 5.16 12.66
N GLU A 58 -17.41 5.54 11.54
CA GLU A 58 -18.75 5.07 11.20
C GLU A 58 -18.80 3.56 10.92
N TYR A 59 -17.83 3.00 10.21
CA TYR A 59 -17.76 1.57 9.98
C TYR A 59 -17.46 0.78 11.25
N GLU A 60 -16.57 1.27 12.13
CA GLU A 60 -16.35 0.69 13.46
C GLU A 60 -17.65 0.68 14.29
N ARG A 61 -18.38 1.80 14.27
CA ARG A 61 -19.67 1.94 14.96
C ARG A 61 -20.72 0.97 14.40
N GLN A 62 -20.83 0.85 13.08
CA GLN A 62 -21.75 -0.08 12.40
C GLN A 62 -21.43 -1.52 12.78
N MET A 63 -20.17 -1.91 12.68
CA MET A 63 -19.69 -3.25 13.02
C MET A 63 -19.98 -3.61 14.49
N LEU A 64 -19.79 -2.67 15.43
CA LEU A 64 -20.14 -2.85 16.84
C LEU A 64 -21.65 -3.01 17.07
N GLN A 65 -22.50 -2.35 16.29
CA GLN A 65 -23.96 -2.51 16.37
C GLN A 65 -24.41 -3.87 15.84
N GLN A 66 -23.90 -4.27 14.67
CA GLN A 66 -24.20 -5.57 14.05
C GLN A 66 -23.79 -6.73 14.98
N ARG A 67 -22.57 -6.69 15.55
CA ARG A 67 -22.13 -7.70 16.53
C ARG A 67 -23.03 -7.78 17.76
N ARG A 68 -23.46 -6.63 18.30
CA ARG A 68 -24.40 -6.61 19.45
C ARG A 68 -25.76 -7.22 19.12
N ARG A 69 -26.19 -7.12 17.86
CA ARG A 69 -27.42 -7.71 17.34
C ARG A 69 -27.22 -9.15 16.83
N GLN A 70 -26.00 -9.68 16.91
CA GLN A 70 -25.61 -10.99 16.34
C GLN A 70 -25.87 -11.08 14.83
N GLU A 71 -25.76 -9.95 14.13
CA GLU A 71 -25.85 -9.85 12.68
C GLU A 71 -24.47 -10.03 12.04
N ASP A 72 -24.43 -10.45 10.78
CA ASP A 72 -23.20 -10.49 10.00
C ASP A 72 -22.63 -9.06 9.84
N ALA A 73 -21.37 -8.90 10.22
CA ALA A 73 -20.65 -7.63 10.15
C ALA A 73 -19.57 -7.62 9.06
N SER A 74 -19.54 -8.65 8.20
CA SER A 74 -18.50 -8.83 7.17
C SER A 74 -18.45 -7.64 6.21
N ASP A 75 -19.59 -7.14 5.72
CA ASP A 75 -19.61 -5.97 4.83
C ASP A 75 -19.00 -4.72 5.48
N ALA A 76 -19.39 -4.41 6.71
CA ALA A 76 -18.84 -3.28 7.45
C ALA A 76 -17.35 -3.46 7.73
N SER A 77 -16.92 -4.69 8.03
CA SER A 77 -15.52 -5.05 8.26
C SER A 77 -14.67 -4.92 7.00
N ALA A 78 -15.21 -5.31 5.84
CA ALA A 78 -14.57 -5.17 4.54
C ALA A 78 -14.37 -3.70 4.17
N ARG A 79 -15.42 -2.87 4.32
CA ARG A 79 -15.36 -1.41 4.10
C ARG A 79 -14.39 -0.72 5.06
N LEU A 80 -14.36 -1.15 6.32
CA LEU A 80 -13.39 -0.68 7.31
C LEU A 80 -11.96 -1.05 6.92
N GLY A 81 -11.72 -2.31 6.53
CA GLY A 81 -10.42 -2.78 6.05
C GLY A 81 -9.93 -1.97 4.85
N LEU A 82 -10.79 -1.77 3.85
CA LEU A 82 -10.50 -0.92 2.70
C LEU A 82 -10.22 0.54 3.09
N THR A 83 -11.00 1.10 4.02
CA THR A 83 -10.78 2.47 4.55
C THR A 83 -9.43 2.60 5.23
N LEU A 84 -9.00 1.60 5.99
CA LEU A 84 -7.67 1.57 6.62
C LEU A 84 -6.56 1.52 5.57
N MET A 85 -6.74 0.79 4.46
CA MET A 85 -5.78 0.80 3.34
C MET A 85 -5.68 2.18 2.67
N ARG A 86 -6.80 2.91 2.54
CA ARG A 86 -6.80 4.31 2.06
C ARG A 86 -6.04 5.27 2.97
N GLN A 87 -5.81 4.87 4.22
CA GLN A 87 -5.00 5.60 5.20
C GLN A 87 -3.56 5.06 5.31
N ASP A 88 -3.13 4.20 4.37
CA ASP A 88 -1.85 3.47 4.41
C ASP A 88 -1.65 2.54 5.63
N ARG A 89 -2.74 2.20 6.34
CA ARG A 89 -2.74 1.33 7.52
C ARG A 89 -2.99 -0.13 7.13
N PHE A 90 -2.17 -0.63 6.21
CA PHE A 90 -2.33 -1.99 5.63
C PHE A 90 -2.31 -3.10 6.68
N GLN A 91 -1.32 -3.10 7.59
CA GLN A 91 -1.22 -4.13 8.62
C GLN A 91 -2.44 -4.17 9.55
N GLU A 92 -2.98 -3.00 9.89
CA GLU A 92 -4.13 -2.88 10.78
C GLU A 92 -5.41 -3.39 10.10
N SER A 93 -5.57 -3.17 8.79
CA SER A 93 -6.71 -3.68 8.03
C SER A 93 -6.84 -5.20 8.12
N LEU A 94 -5.72 -5.93 8.24
CA LEU A 94 -5.70 -7.40 8.31
C LEU A 94 -6.49 -7.94 9.51
N TRP A 95 -6.61 -7.18 10.61
CA TRP A 95 -7.36 -7.59 11.79
C TRP A 95 -8.88 -7.65 11.54
N TYR A 96 -9.37 -6.75 10.68
CA TYR A 96 -10.79 -6.65 10.36
C TYR A 96 -11.21 -7.61 9.23
N LEU A 97 -10.26 -8.03 8.39
CA LEU A 97 -10.53 -8.90 7.23
C LEU A 97 -10.40 -10.38 7.59
N SER A 98 -11.12 -10.86 8.61
CA SER A 98 -10.91 -12.21 9.17
C SER A 98 -11.76 -13.32 8.56
N ASN A 99 -12.99 -13.01 8.10
CA ASN A 99 -13.90 -14.00 7.50
C ASN A 99 -13.35 -14.62 6.20
N GLU A 100 -13.20 -15.94 6.15
CA GLU A 100 -12.63 -16.67 5.01
C GLU A 100 -13.69 -17.10 3.97
N ASP A 101 -14.97 -17.06 4.33
CA ASP A 101 -16.07 -17.41 3.42
C ASP A 101 -16.47 -16.23 2.52
N VAL A 102 -15.91 -15.04 2.79
CA VAL A 102 -16.23 -13.80 2.07
C VAL A 102 -15.07 -13.41 1.16
N PHE A 103 -15.33 -13.38 -0.15
CA PHE A 103 -14.31 -13.09 -1.17
C PHE A 103 -13.61 -11.75 -0.91
N ALA A 104 -14.39 -10.69 -0.63
CA ALA A 104 -13.87 -9.35 -0.36
C ALA A 104 -12.84 -9.36 0.79
N HIS A 105 -13.06 -10.17 1.83
CA HIS A 105 -12.13 -10.27 2.95
C HIS A 105 -10.81 -10.89 2.52
N LEU A 106 -10.83 -12.06 1.88
CA LEU A 106 -9.61 -12.72 1.43
C LEU A 106 -8.86 -11.88 0.38
N TYR A 107 -9.59 -11.32 -0.58
CA TYR A 107 -9.00 -10.55 -1.67
C TYR A 107 -8.35 -9.24 -1.19
N LEU A 108 -9.04 -8.49 -0.32
CA LEU A 108 -8.46 -7.32 0.33
C LEU A 108 -7.30 -7.70 1.26
N ARG A 109 -7.43 -8.78 2.04
CA ARG A 109 -6.38 -9.23 2.96
C ARG A 109 -5.13 -9.62 2.19
N MET A 110 -5.28 -10.26 1.04
CA MET A 110 -4.20 -10.58 0.11
C MET A 110 -3.46 -9.30 -0.33
N TYR A 111 -4.20 -8.28 -0.77
CA TYR A 111 -3.62 -6.98 -1.13
C TYR A 111 -2.90 -6.31 0.04
N ALA A 112 -3.55 -6.20 1.20
CA ALA A 112 -2.94 -5.57 2.37
C ALA A 112 -1.73 -6.34 2.91
N ALA A 113 -1.75 -7.68 2.86
CA ALA A 113 -0.64 -8.52 3.26
C ALA A 113 0.55 -8.29 2.32
N MET A 114 0.31 -8.27 1.01
CA MET A 114 1.33 -7.94 0.01
C MET A 114 1.95 -6.57 0.27
N ARG A 115 1.12 -5.53 0.44
CA ARG A 115 1.57 -4.16 0.74
C ARG A 115 2.28 -4.01 2.08
N SER A 116 2.08 -4.96 2.99
CA SER A 116 2.76 -5.02 4.30
C SER A 116 4.01 -5.91 4.31
N GLY A 117 4.43 -6.46 3.16
CA GLY A 117 5.54 -7.41 3.05
C GLY A 117 5.24 -8.81 3.59
N MET A 118 3.99 -9.11 3.95
CA MET A 118 3.54 -10.40 4.49
C MET A 118 3.19 -11.38 3.35
N ILE A 119 4.14 -11.63 2.45
CA ILE A 119 3.89 -12.38 1.20
C ILE A 119 3.36 -13.81 1.46
N HIS A 120 3.82 -14.48 2.51
CA HIS A 120 3.31 -15.81 2.88
C HIS A 120 1.80 -15.77 3.16
N ARG A 121 1.30 -14.73 3.86
CA ARG A 121 -0.13 -14.59 4.14
C ARG A 121 -0.92 -14.32 2.86
N ALA A 122 -0.39 -13.49 1.96
CA ALA A 122 -1.02 -13.24 0.66
C ALA A 122 -1.15 -14.54 -0.16
N LEU A 123 -0.11 -15.40 -0.17
CA LEU A 123 -0.17 -16.70 -0.83
C LEU A 123 -1.17 -17.67 -0.20
N VAL A 124 -1.30 -17.67 1.14
CA VAL A 124 -2.31 -18.48 1.83
C VAL A 124 -3.72 -18.03 1.45
N ASP A 125 -3.98 -16.73 1.45
CA ASP A 125 -5.29 -16.17 1.06
C ASP A 125 -5.60 -16.49 -0.40
N GLN A 126 -4.61 -16.38 -1.29
CA GLN A 126 -4.75 -16.81 -2.68
C GLN A 126 -5.12 -18.28 -2.79
N GLY A 127 -4.40 -19.15 -2.07
CA GLY A 127 -4.66 -20.59 -2.04
C GLY A 127 -6.07 -20.93 -1.55
N SER A 128 -6.56 -20.22 -0.53
CA SER A 128 -7.93 -20.36 -0.04
C SER A 128 -8.95 -19.99 -1.12
N ILE A 129 -8.75 -18.88 -1.83
CA ILE A 129 -9.63 -18.46 -2.93
C ILE A 129 -9.62 -19.48 -4.07
N LEU A 130 -8.43 -19.96 -4.47
CA LEU A 130 -8.26 -20.85 -5.62
C LEU A 130 -8.59 -22.32 -5.32
N SER A 131 -8.82 -22.67 -4.05
CA SER A 131 -9.12 -24.05 -3.68
C SER A 131 -10.34 -24.59 -4.44
N VAL A 132 -10.30 -25.87 -4.82
CA VAL A 132 -11.41 -26.53 -5.55
C VAL A 132 -12.71 -26.49 -4.76
N ARG A 133 -12.61 -26.46 -3.42
CA ARG A 133 -13.75 -26.44 -2.50
C ARG A 133 -14.27 -25.03 -2.19
N SER A 134 -13.59 -23.97 -2.64
CA SER A 134 -14.04 -22.61 -2.35
C SER A 134 -15.36 -22.30 -3.09
N PRO A 135 -16.26 -21.52 -2.47
CA PRO A 135 -17.55 -21.15 -3.07
C PRO A 135 -17.42 -20.04 -4.13
N PHE A 136 -16.20 -19.55 -4.39
CA PHE A 136 -15.97 -18.39 -5.25
C PHE A 136 -16.09 -18.72 -6.74
N SER A 137 -16.62 -17.77 -7.50
CA SER A 137 -16.81 -17.90 -8.95
C SER A 137 -15.49 -18.01 -9.71
N THR A 138 -15.54 -18.50 -10.95
CA THR A 138 -14.36 -18.50 -11.84
C THR A 138 -13.77 -17.11 -12.01
N GLU A 139 -14.62 -16.09 -12.13
CA GLU A 139 -14.19 -14.70 -12.22
C GLU A 139 -13.43 -14.24 -10.96
N GLN A 140 -13.96 -14.52 -9.76
CA GLN A 140 -13.28 -14.20 -8.50
C GLN A 140 -11.93 -14.92 -8.37
N LYS A 141 -11.85 -16.18 -8.83
CA LYS A 141 -10.59 -16.93 -8.88
C LYS A 141 -9.60 -16.30 -9.85
N ASP A 142 -10.04 -15.87 -11.02
CA ASP A 142 -9.18 -15.20 -12.00
C ASP A 142 -8.70 -13.82 -11.51
N GLN A 143 -9.52 -13.07 -10.77
CA GLN A 143 -9.08 -11.84 -10.10
C GLN A 143 -7.99 -12.12 -9.06
N ALA A 144 -8.16 -13.17 -8.26
CA ALA A 144 -7.15 -13.58 -7.27
C ALA A 144 -5.87 -14.12 -7.92
N ARG A 145 -5.96 -14.79 -9.08
CA ARG A 145 -4.78 -15.15 -9.90
C ARG A 145 -4.07 -13.90 -10.38
N LEU A 146 -4.79 -12.96 -10.98
CA LEU A 146 -4.20 -11.72 -11.48
C LEU A 146 -3.46 -10.97 -10.37
N LEU A 147 -4.09 -10.74 -9.22
CA LEU A 147 -3.43 -10.08 -8.10
C LEU A 147 -2.28 -10.91 -7.51
N GLY A 148 -2.36 -12.24 -7.51
CA GLY A 148 -1.25 -13.08 -7.07
C GLY A 148 -0.04 -13.05 -8.02
N GLY A 149 -0.23 -12.74 -9.30
CA GLY A 149 0.87 -12.44 -10.22
C GLY A 149 1.73 -11.27 -9.73
N ALA A 150 1.13 -10.29 -9.04
CA ALA A 150 1.88 -9.20 -8.43
C ALA A 150 2.83 -9.67 -7.32
N LEU A 151 2.62 -10.85 -6.72
CA LEU A 151 3.53 -11.39 -5.69
C LEU A 151 4.90 -11.81 -6.26
N TYR A 152 4.95 -12.17 -7.54
CA TYR A 152 6.22 -12.40 -8.25
C TYR A 152 6.97 -11.09 -8.46
N LEU A 153 6.24 -10.04 -8.86
CA LEU A 153 6.79 -8.70 -9.04
C LEU A 153 7.36 -8.16 -7.71
N GLU A 154 6.63 -8.33 -6.59
CA GLU A 154 7.09 -7.89 -5.26
C GLU A 154 8.36 -8.61 -4.77
N ARG A 155 8.72 -9.74 -5.39
CA ARG A 155 9.96 -10.47 -5.14
C ARG A 155 11.06 -10.20 -6.16
N ALA A 156 10.82 -9.30 -7.11
CA ALA A 156 11.68 -9.07 -8.28
C ALA A 156 11.94 -10.35 -9.12
N ASP A 157 11.01 -11.31 -9.07
CA ASP A 157 11.05 -12.52 -9.89
C ASP A 157 10.33 -12.29 -11.21
N TYR A 158 10.99 -11.54 -12.11
CA TYR A 158 10.40 -11.11 -13.38
C TYR A 158 10.18 -12.28 -14.35
N GLU A 159 11.06 -13.28 -14.35
CA GLU A 159 10.89 -14.48 -15.18
C GLU A 159 9.70 -15.30 -14.69
N GLY A 160 9.59 -15.54 -13.38
CA GLY A 160 8.43 -16.19 -12.79
C GLY A 160 7.14 -15.41 -13.06
N ALA A 161 7.19 -14.07 -12.99
CA ALA A 161 6.05 -13.22 -13.34
C ALA A 161 5.63 -13.42 -14.80
N ARG A 162 6.57 -13.47 -15.76
CA ARG A 162 6.27 -13.69 -17.18
C ARG A 162 5.63 -15.03 -17.43
N GLU A 163 6.20 -16.10 -16.89
CA GLU A 163 5.61 -17.44 -17.02
C GLU A 163 4.19 -17.44 -16.44
N TYR A 164 4.01 -16.83 -15.27
CA TYR A 164 2.72 -16.73 -14.60
C TYR A 164 1.68 -15.97 -15.43
N PHE A 165 2.00 -14.76 -15.91
CA PHE A 165 1.07 -13.95 -16.68
C PHE A 165 0.82 -14.52 -18.08
N THR A 166 1.78 -15.24 -18.68
CA THR A 166 1.59 -15.97 -19.93
C THR A 166 0.55 -17.08 -19.77
N LEU A 167 0.68 -17.87 -18.71
CA LEU A 167 -0.30 -18.91 -18.39
C LEU A 167 -1.67 -18.30 -18.08
N LEU A 168 -1.72 -17.25 -17.26
CA LEU A 168 -2.97 -16.57 -16.90
C LEU A 168 -3.67 -15.97 -18.12
N GLN A 169 -2.92 -15.36 -19.04
CA GLN A 169 -3.47 -14.83 -20.29
C GLN A 169 -4.08 -15.93 -21.16
N ARG A 170 -3.49 -17.13 -21.18
CA ARG A 170 -3.98 -18.25 -22.00
C ARG A 170 -5.18 -18.97 -21.38
N GLU A 171 -5.18 -19.10 -20.05
CA GLU A 171 -6.10 -20.00 -19.32
C GLU A 171 -7.29 -19.28 -18.68
N SER A 172 -7.21 -17.97 -18.45
CA SER A 172 -8.34 -17.21 -17.89
C SER A 172 -9.53 -17.24 -18.84
N GLU A 173 -10.73 -17.38 -18.30
CA GLU A 173 -11.98 -17.29 -19.08
C GLU A 173 -12.44 -15.84 -19.26
N SER A 174 -11.89 -14.89 -18.49
CA SER A 174 -12.25 -13.48 -18.51
C SER A 174 -11.44 -12.70 -19.57
N PRO A 175 -12.07 -12.13 -20.61
CA PRO A 175 -11.37 -11.33 -21.60
C PRO A 175 -10.65 -10.12 -21.00
N GLU A 176 -11.17 -9.56 -19.90
CA GLU A 176 -10.51 -8.45 -19.20
C GLU A 176 -9.20 -8.89 -18.56
N ILE A 177 -9.18 -10.06 -17.90
CA ILE A 177 -7.99 -10.61 -17.26
C ILE A 177 -6.95 -11.04 -18.30
N GLN A 178 -7.39 -11.65 -19.41
CA GLN A 178 -6.49 -11.97 -20.52
C GLN A 178 -5.83 -10.70 -21.07
N LYS A 179 -6.62 -9.64 -21.30
CA LYS A 179 -6.10 -8.36 -21.79
C LYS A 179 -5.12 -7.74 -20.80
N LYS A 180 -5.48 -7.67 -19.52
CA LYS A 180 -4.60 -7.11 -18.47
C LYS A 180 -3.30 -7.89 -18.34
N SER A 181 -3.37 -9.22 -18.37
CA SER A 181 -2.19 -10.08 -18.31
C SER A 181 -1.27 -9.82 -19.52
N GLY A 182 -1.84 -9.66 -20.72
CA GLY A 182 -1.08 -9.25 -21.91
C GLY A 182 -0.41 -7.89 -21.77
N GLN A 183 -1.11 -6.90 -21.21
CA GLN A 183 -0.53 -5.58 -20.95
C GLN A 183 0.62 -5.64 -19.96
N VAL A 184 0.49 -6.44 -18.89
CA VAL A 184 1.58 -6.66 -17.93
C VAL A 184 2.78 -7.33 -18.60
N LEU A 185 2.56 -8.31 -19.48
CA LEU A 185 3.63 -8.94 -20.26
C LEU A 185 4.36 -7.93 -21.15
N THR A 186 3.65 -7.05 -21.84
CA THR A 186 4.27 -5.98 -22.65
C THR A 186 5.14 -5.04 -21.80
N GLU A 187 4.68 -4.66 -20.61
CA GLU A 187 5.51 -3.85 -19.70
C GLU A 187 6.73 -4.64 -19.18
N LEU A 188 6.57 -5.94 -18.91
CA LEU A 188 7.68 -6.82 -18.53
C LEU A 188 8.70 -7.03 -19.65
N GLU A 189 8.32 -6.89 -20.92
CA GLU A 189 9.28 -6.84 -22.04
C GLU A 189 10.06 -5.52 -22.01
N ALA A 190 9.39 -4.39 -21.78
CA ALA A 190 10.05 -3.09 -21.62
C ALA A 190 11.04 -3.05 -20.43
N PHE A 191 10.86 -3.89 -19.41
CA PHE A 191 11.82 -4.09 -18.33
C PHE A 191 13.22 -4.49 -18.81
N GLU A 192 13.31 -5.37 -19.82
CA GLU A 192 14.60 -5.83 -20.34
C GLU A 192 15.39 -4.70 -21.01
N GLU A 193 14.67 -3.70 -21.49
CA GLU A 193 15.23 -2.53 -22.14
C GLU A 193 15.58 -1.39 -21.15
N LEU A 194 15.42 -1.62 -19.83
CA LEU A 194 15.79 -0.62 -18.83
C LEU A 194 17.27 -0.23 -18.99
N ASP A 195 17.50 1.09 -19.04
CA ASP A 195 18.84 1.67 -19.04
C ASP A 195 19.57 1.27 -17.75
N ARG A 196 20.57 0.40 -17.89
CA ARG A 196 21.44 -0.06 -16.80
C ARG A 196 22.84 0.48 -17.02
N LYS A 197 23.42 1.03 -15.97
CA LYS A 197 24.80 1.50 -15.93
C LYS A 197 25.72 0.36 -15.50
N SER A 198 26.87 0.25 -16.16
CA SER A 198 27.88 -0.74 -15.77
C SER A 198 28.70 -0.25 -14.57
N ALA A 199 28.67 -1.00 -13.47
CA ALA A 199 29.42 -0.66 -12.26
C ALA A 199 30.94 -0.72 -12.47
N ILE A 200 31.41 -1.64 -13.31
CA ILE A 200 32.82 -1.73 -13.68
C ILE A 200 33.23 -0.50 -14.48
N LEU A 201 32.44 -0.10 -15.49
CA LEU A 201 32.74 1.10 -16.28
C LEU A 201 32.74 2.36 -15.41
N ALA A 202 31.80 2.49 -14.48
CA ALA A 202 31.79 3.58 -13.52
C ALA A 202 33.09 3.62 -12.69
N GLY A 203 33.55 2.47 -12.18
CA GLY A 203 34.83 2.36 -11.48
C GLY A 203 36.02 2.78 -12.35
N VAL A 204 36.08 2.30 -13.60
CA VAL A 204 37.15 2.64 -14.56
C VAL A 204 37.17 4.13 -14.86
N PHE A 205 36.02 4.76 -15.11
CA PHE A 205 35.93 6.20 -15.32
C PHE A 205 36.46 6.95 -14.09
N SER A 206 36.03 6.60 -12.89
CA SER A 206 36.51 7.25 -11.67
C SER A 206 37.97 6.98 -11.31
N ALA A 207 38.57 5.92 -11.85
CA ALA A 207 40.01 5.69 -11.76
C ALA A 207 40.78 6.62 -12.72
N VAL A 208 40.29 6.84 -13.94
CA VAL A 208 40.92 7.76 -14.90
C VAL A 208 40.75 9.22 -14.45
N LEU A 209 39.54 9.60 -14.06
CA LEU A 209 39.20 10.93 -13.62
C LEU A 209 38.26 10.85 -12.40
N PRO A 210 38.74 11.21 -11.20
CA PRO A 210 37.93 11.13 -9.98
C PRO A 210 36.56 11.82 -10.12
N GLY A 211 35.50 11.14 -9.70
CA GLY A 211 34.12 11.62 -9.79
C GLY A 211 33.38 11.37 -11.11
N SER A 212 34.09 11.01 -12.20
CA SER A 212 33.45 10.84 -13.51
C SER A 212 32.55 9.60 -13.61
N GLY A 213 32.84 8.53 -12.85
CA GLY A 213 31.99 7.35 -12.76
C GLY A 213 30.66 7.60 -12.03
N GLN A 214 30.66 8.47 -11.02
CA GLN A 214 29.45 8.93 -10.35
C GLN A 214 28.61 9.80 -11.29
N ILE A 215 29.25 10.69 -12.06
CA ILE A 215 28.57 11.49 -13.10
C ILE A 215 27.95 10.59 -14.18
N TYR A 216 28.68 9.58 -14.64
CA TYR A 216 28.17 8.55 -15.56
C TYR A 216 26.93 7.83 -15.02
N SER A 217 26.89 7.65 -13.70
CA SER A 217 25.75 7.04 -12.98
C SER A 217 24.71 8.06 -12.52
N GLU A 218 24.75 9.29 -13.06
CA GLU A 218 23.84 10.42 -12.76
C GLU A 218 23.85 10.90 -11.28
N HIS A 219 24.87 10.54 -10.52
CA HIS A 219 25.10 11.03 -9.15
C HIS A 219 26.05 12.23 -9.16
N TYR A 220 25.59 13.35 -9.72
CA TYR A 220 26.42 14.54 -9.96
C TYR A 220 27.02 15.17 -8.69
N ALA A 221 26.26 15.17 -7.59
CA ALA A 221 26.74 15.68 -6.30
C ALA A 221 27.92 14.84 -5.78
N ASP A 222 27.77 13.51 -5.78
CA ASP A 222 28.82 12.57 -5.36
C ASP A 222 30.06 12.70 -6.25
N GLY A 223 29.86 12.86 -7.56
CA GLY A 223 30.96 13.07 -8.51
C GLY A 223 31.74 14.36 -8.25
N THR A 224 31.03 15.46 -7.98
CA THR A 224 31.65 16.76 -7.67
C THR A 224 32.46 16.72 -6.38
N VAL A 225 31.90 16.11 -5.34
CA VAL A 225 32.57 15.91 -4.04
C VAL A 225 33.82 15.04 -4.21
N ALA A 226 33.71 13.94 -4.96
CA ALA A 226 34.83 13.05 -5.22
C ALA A 226 35.95 13.76 -5.98
N PHE A 227 35.63 14.52 -7.02
CA PHE A 227 36.62 15.31 -7.78
C PHE A 227 37.31 16.35 -6.89
N PHE A 228 36.54 17.09 -6.09
CA PHE A 228 37.07 18.12 -5.19
C PHE A 228 38.08 17.54 -4.19
N PHE A 229 37.71 16.50 -3.44
CA PHE A 229 38.61 15.95 -2.42
C PHE A 229 39.84 15.27 -3.03
N ASN A 230 39.70 14.56 -4.15
CA ASN A 230 40.86 13.97 -4.83
C ASN A 230 41.84 15.05 -5.32
N THR A 231 41.32 16.12 -5.93
CA THR A 231 42.14 17.24 -6.40
C THR A 231 42.78 17.98 -5.22
N MET A 232 42.04 18.19 -4.13
CA MET A 232 42.54 18.82 -2.92
C MET A 232 43.70 18.02 -2.32
N PHE A 233 43.53 16.72 -2.05
CA PHE A 233 44.58 15.92 -1.40
C PHE A 233 45.81 15.73 -2.30
N LEU A 234 45.61 15.40 -3.59
CA LEU A 234 46.72 15.23 -4.52
C LEU A 234 47.44 16.56 -4.78
N GLY A 235 46.70 17.65 -4.94
CA GLY A 235 47.26 18.99 -5.09
C GLY A 235 48.03 19.45 -3.87
N SER A 236 47.48 19.25 -2.66
CA SER A 236 48.17 19.56 -1.40
C SER A 236 49.44 18.72 -1.22
N ALA A 237 49.41 17.43 -1.57
CA ALA A 237 50.60 16.57 -1.53
C ALA A 237 51.70 17.10 -2.46
N ALA A 238 51.35 17.48 -3.70
CA ALA A 238 52.30 18.00 -4.68
C ALA A 238 52.89 19.37 -4.27
N ILE A 239 52.04 20.30 -3.81
CA ILE A 239 52.49 21.62 -3.34
C ILE A 239 53.40 21.47 -2.12
N MET A 240 53.01 20.62 -1.15
CA MET A 240 53.79 20.43 0.06
C MET A 240 55.12 19.75 -0.24
N TYR A 241 55.15 18.81 -1.18
CA TYR A 241 56.40 18.18 -1.62
C TYR A 241 57.39 19.21 -2.20
N ASP A 242 56.92 20.13 -3.06
CA ASP A 242 57.76 21.18 -3.62
C ASP A 242 58.26 22.16 -2.54
N LEU A 243 57.40 22.54 -1.59
CA LEU A 243 57.80 23.40 -0.46
C LEU A 243 58.83 22.73 0.45
N GLU A 244 58.58 21.49 0.87
CA GLU A 244 59.48 20.71 1.73
C GLU A 244 60.84 20.49 1.06
N ARG A 245 60.83 20.17 -0.25
CA ARG A 245 62.05 20.01 -1.06
C ARG A 245 62.84 21.32 -1.16
N ARG A 246 62.19 22.47 -1.38
CA ARG A 246 62.88 23.78 -1.46
C ARG A 246 63.44 24.24 -0.13
N ALA A 247 62.79 23.86 0.97
CA ALA A 247 63.22 24.18 2.32
C ALA A 247 64.29 23.21 2.87
N ASP A 248 64.68 22.17 2.12
CA ASP A 248 65.54 21.07 2.57
C ASP A 248 65.05 20.43 3.88
N SER A 249 63.73 20.35 4.04
CA SER A 249 63.07 19.75 5.20
C SER A 249 62.63 18.31 4.92
N GLY A 250 62.23 17.57 5.96
CA GLY A 250 61.62 16.25 5.80
C GLY A 250 60.29 16.30 5.02
N HIS A 251 59.84 15.13 4.52
CA HIS A 251 58.66 14.98 3.66
C HIS A 251 57.38 14.58 4.44
N ALA A 252 57.25 15.04 5.69
CA ALA A 252 56.23 14.53 6.60
C ALA A 252 54.82 14.94 6.13
N ALA A 253 54.63 16.20 5.74
CA ALA A 253 53.32 16.70 5.38
C ALA A 253 52.90 16.24 3.98
N SER A 254 53.81 16.22 3.00
CA SER A 254 53.51 15.63 1.68
C SER A 254 53.14 14.15 1.77
N ALA A 255 53.81 13.38 2.63
CA ALA A 255 53.47 11.98 2.88
C ALA A 255 52.06 11.83 3.49
N VAL A 256 51.71 12.65 4.48
CA VAL A 256 50.37 12.64 5.10
C VAL A 256 49.29 12.93 4.06
N PHE A 257 49.42 14.01 3.29
CA PHE A 257 48.44 14.34 2.24
C PHE A 257 48.40 13.27 1.14
N GLY A 258 49.54 12.67 0.78
CA GLY A 258 49.61 11.58 -0.19
C GLY A 258 48.88 10.32 0.27
N ILE A 259 49.04 9.92 1.54
CA ILE A 259 48.32 8.79 2.14
C ILE A 259 46.81 9.05 2.13
N PHE A 260 46.37 10.23 2.57
CA PHE A 260 44.95 10.58 2.52
C PHE A 260 44.43 10.64 1.08
N GLY A 261 45.20 11.20 0.15
CA GLY A 261 44.86 11.22 -1.27
C GLY A 261 44.66 9.82 -1.84
N LEU A 262 45.56 8.89 -1.53
CA LEU A 262 45.42 7.49 -1.94
C LEU A 262 44.16 6.83 -1.35
N MET A 263 43.89 7.06 -0.06
CA MET A 263 42.67 6.54 0.60
C MET A 263 41.39 7.08 -0.06
N PHE A 264 41.33 8.40 -0.30
CA PHE A 264 40.19 9.04 -0.96
C PHE A 264 40.03 8.60 -2.41
N TYR A 265 41.14 8.38 -3.12
CA TYR A 265 41.14 7.91 -4.50
C TYR A 265 40.56 6.49 -4.62
N LEU A 266 41.05 5.56 -3.80
CA LEU A 266 40.53 4.19 -3.75
C LEU A 266 39.05 4.15 -3.33
N SER A 267 38.68 4.97 -2.33
CA SER A 267 37.30 5.12 -1.89
C SER A 267 36.38 5.66 -3.00
N ASN A 268 36.85 6.63 -3.78
CA ASN A 268 36.12 7.18 -4.93
C ASN A 268 35.82 6.11 -6.00
N ILE A 269 36.78 5.24 -6.33
CA ILE A 269 36.55 4.16 -7.30
C ILE A 269 35.46 3.20 -6.81
N GLY A 270 35.54 2.77 -5.55
CA GLY A 270 34.51 1.93 -4.92
C GLY A 270 33.15 2.64 -4.82
N GLY A 271 33.15 3.96 -4.58
CA GLY A 271 31.96 4.80 -4.56
C GLY A 271 31.28 4.88 -5.93
N ALA A 272 32.05 5.01 -7.01
CA ALA A 272 31.55 5.02 -8.38
C ALA A 272 30.89 3.69 -8.75
N TYR A 273 31.53 2.56 -8.41
CA TYR A 273 30.94 1.23 -8.58
C TYR A 273 29.56 1.14 -7.90
N LYS A 274 29.48 1.52 -6.62
CA LYS A 274 28.22 1.50 -5.87
C LYS A 274 27.18 2.49 -6.39
N SER A 275 27.60 3.61 -6.97
CA SER A 275 26.71 4.61 -7.56
C SER A 275 25.95 4.05 -8.77
N ALA A 276 26.64 3.28 -9.63
CA ALA A 276 26.00 2.59 -10.75
C ALA A 276 25.00 1.51 -10.29
N GLU A 277 25.34 0.70 -9.28
CA GLU A 277 24.41 -0.27 -8.70
C GLU A 277 23.17 0.43 -8.11
N ARG A 278 23.37 1.57 -7.42
CA ARG A 278 22.28 2.35 -6.84
C ARG A 278 21.35 2.92 -7.90
N TYR A 279 21.91 3.36 -9.05
CA TYR A 279 21.13 3.78 -10.21
C TYR A 279 20.29 2.62 -10.75
N ASN A 280 20.91 1.46 -11.01
CA ASN A 280 20.20 0.30 -11.55
C ASN A 280 19.05 -0.16 -10.64
N HIS A 281 19.31 -0.27 -9.34
CA HIS A 281 18.28 -0.63 -8.38
C HIS A 281 17.18 0.44 -8.25
N TYR A 282 17.50 1.72 -8.46
CA TYR A 282 16.50 2.77 -8.50
C TYR A 282 15.59 2.61 -9.73
N GLN A 283 16.16 2.35 -10.90
CA GLN A 283 15.41 2.09 -12.13
C GLN A 283 14.49 0.87 -11.99
N GLU A 284 15.00 -0.23 -11.43
CA GLU A 284 14.22 -1.44 -11.15
C GLU A 284 13.04 -1.17 -10.19
N ARG A 285 13.29 -0.45 -9.08
CA ARG A 285 12.23 -0.10 -8.12
C ARG A 285 11.18 0.81 -8.74
N LYS A 286 11.61 1.78 -9.56
CA LYS A 286 10.71 2.70 -10.25
C LYS A 286 9.79 1.93 -11.19
N PHE A 287 10.36 1.04 -12.01
CA PHE A 287 9.59 0.17 -12.90
C PHE A 287 8.58 -0.69 -12.14
N HIS A 288 9.02 -1.35 -11.05
CA HIS A 288 8.12 -2.16 -10.21
C HIS A 288 6.95 -1.34 -9.66
N GLN A 289 7.23 -0.12 -9.19
CA GLN A 289 6.22 0.81 -8.72
C GLN A 289 5.24 1.20 -9.83
N GLU A 290 5.71 1.46 -11.05
CA GLU A 290 4.88 1.81 -12.20
C GLU A 290 3.91 0.69 -12.56
N ILE A 291 4.38 -0.57 -12.71
CA ILE A 291 3.48 -1.71 -12.96
C ILE A 291 2.44 -1.85 -11.85
N ARG A 292 2.86 -1.77 -10.59
CA ARG A 292 1.93 -1.87 -9.46
C ARG A 292 0.88 -0.78 -9.50
N ASP A 293 1.27 0.47 -9.73
CA ASP A 293 0.35 1.60 -9.67
C ASP A 293 -0.60 1.62 -10.88
N ILE A 294 -0.20 1.03 -12.02
CA ILE A 294 -1.05 0.89 -13.22
C ILE A 294 -2.03 -0.29 -13.09
N PHE A 295 -1.54 -1.48 -12.72
CA PHE A 295 -2.32 -2.73 -12.81
C PHE A 295 -2.89 -3.21 -11.49
N PHE A 296 -2.22 -2.92 -10.37
CA PHE A 296 -2.48 -3.49 -9.06
C PHE A 296 -2.66 -2.41 -7.99
N ASN A 297 -3.26 -1.27 -8.36
CA ASN A 297 -3.58 -0.22 -7.40
C ASN A 297 -4.83 -0.55 -6.55
N LEU A 298 -5.01 0.20 -5.47
CA LEU A 298 -6.11 -0.03 -4.54
C LEU A 298 -7.49 0.22 -5.19
N ASP A 299 -7.60 1.14 -6.15
CA ASP A 299 -8.87 1.41 -6.87
C ASP A 299 -9.32 0.18 -7.67
N TYR A 300 -8.37 -0.51 -8.31
CA TYR A 300 -8.63 -1.75 -9.01
C TYR A 300 -9.13 -2.82 -8.05
N VAL A 301 -8.41 -3.04 -6.94
CA VAL A 301 -8.75 -4.06 -5.94
C VAL A 301 -10.11 -3.77 -5.31
N GLU A 302 -10.41 -2.52 -4.99
CA GLU A 302 -11.73 -2.11 -4.51
C GLU A 302 -12.83 -2.49 -5.48
N ARG A 303 -12.70 -2.07 -6.76
CA ARG A 303 -13.71 -2.34 -7.78
C ARG A 303 -13.95 -3.84 -8.00
N THR A 304 -12.90 -4.66 -7.94
CA THR A 304 -13.02 -6.11 -8.19
C THR A 304 -13.27 -6.93 -6.93
N SER A 305 -13.23 -6.32 -5.74
CA SER A 305 -13.47 -7.03 -4.46
C SER A 305 -14.92 -7.48 -4.27
N GLY A 306 -15.86 -6.91 -5.03
CA GLY A 306 -17.29 -7.13 -4.84
C GLY A 306 -17.89 -6.41 -3.62
N ILE A 307 -17.13 -5.55 -2.95
CA ILE A 307 -17.67 -4.68 -1.90
C ILE A 307 -18.70 -3.74 -2.51
N THR A 308 -19.87 -3.68 -1.90
CA THR A 308 -20.92 -2.75 -2.28
C THR A 308 -20.92 -1.55 -1.33
N PHE A 309 -21.23 -0.38 -1.87
CA PHE A 309 -21.51 0.83 -1.12
C PHE A 309 -22.94 1.29 -1.40
N THR A 310 -23.52 2.00 -0.45
CA THR A 310 -24.85 2.59 -0.60
C THR A 310 -24.71 3.91 -1.34
N GLU A 311 -25.05 3.97 -2.63
CA GLU A 311 -24.86 5.16 -3.47
C GLU A 311 -25.92 6.26 -3.30
N THR A 312 -26.94 6.04 -2.45
CA THR A 312 -28.00 7.02 -2.23
C THR A 312 -27.51 8.12 -1.29
N PHE A 313 -27.09 9.25 -1.86
CA PHE A 313 -26.80 10.50 -1.15
C PHE A 313 -27.64 11.65 -1.70
#